data_AF-A0A352R465-F1
#
_entry.id   AF-A0A352R465-F1
#
_cell.length_a   1.000
_cell.length_b   1.000
_cell.length_c   1.000
_cell.angle_alpha   90.00
_cell.angle_beta   90.00
_cell.angle_gamma   90.00
#
_symmetry.space_group_name_H-M   'P 1'
#
loop_
_entity.id
_entity.type
_entity.pdbx_description
1 polymer ?
#
loop_
_entity_poly.entity_id
_entity_poly.type
_entity_poly.pdbx_seq_one_letter_code
_entity_poly.pdbx_strand_id
1 'polypeptide(L)' 'EYRYRVPGEYGAIDIFTLGSDGEEGGVDSAADIGSWSRD' A
#
# COMPACT_ATOMS: atom_id res chain seq x y z
N GLU A 1 3.88 -2.18 8.99
CA GLU A 1 4.79 -3.08 8.24
C GLU A 1 4.81 -2.63 6.79
N TYR A 2 5.98 -2.64 6.14
CA TYR A 2 6.07 -2.32 4.71
C TYR A 2 6.13 -3.60 3.88
N ARG A 3 5.42 -3.59 2.76
CA ARG A 3 5.31 -4.67 1.78
C ARG A 3 5.86 -4.22 0.43
N TYR A 4 6.32 -5.20 -0.34
CA TYR A 4 6.93 -5.01 -1.64
C TYR A 4 6.29 -5.95 -2.65
N ARG A 5 6.02 -5.48 -3.86
CA ARG A 5 5.43 -6.28 -4.95
C ARG A 5 6.16 -6.04 -6.29
N VAL A 6 6.49 -7.12 -6.99
CA VAL A 6 7.01 -7.14 -8.37
C VAL A 6 6.40 -8.34 -9.12
N PRO A 7 5.77 -8.16 -10.29
CA PRO A 7 5.43 -6.87 -10.90
C PRO A 7 4.44 -6.10 -10.01
N GLY A 8 4.66 -4.78 -9.88
CA GLY A 8 3.71 -3.90 -9.19
C GLY A 8 2.36 -3.87 -9.90
N GLU A 9 1.31 -3.59 -9.15
CA GLU A 9 -0.03 -3.32 -9.64
C GLU A 9 -0.13 -1.89 -10.21
N TYR A 10 0.52 -0.92 -9.57
CA TYR A 10 0.46 0.49 -9.98
C TYR A 10 1.70 0.97 -10.75
N GLY A 11 2.66 0.08 -11.01
CA GLY A 11 3.89 0.38 -11.72
C GLY A 11 4.80 -0.84 -11.80
N ALA A 12 6.08 -0.62 -12.13
CA ALA A 12 7.05 -1.72 -12.16
C ALA A 12 7.23 -2.37 -10.78
N ILE A 13 7.17 -1.56 -9.73
CA ILE A 13 7.38 -1.92 -8.33
C ILE A 13 6.36 -1.15 -7.50
N ASP A 14 5.80 -1.84 -6.50
CA ASP A 14 4.99 -1.21 -5.46
C ASP A 14 5.65 -1.40 -4.09
N ILE A 15 5.71 -0.32 -3.31
CA ILE A 15 6.08 -0.33 -1.90
C ILE A 15 4.92 0.27 -1.12
N PHE A 16 4.36 -0.47 -0.17
CA PHE A 16 3.13 -0.05 0.53
C PHE A 16 2.99 -0.59 1.94
N THR A 17 2.01 -0.11 2.68
CA THR A 17 1.60 -0.63 3.99
C THR A 17 0.08 -0.79 4.03
N LEU A 18 -0.41 -1.79 4.78
CA LEU A 18 -1.83 -2.11 4.93
C LEU A 18 -2.50 -1.41 6.14
N GLY A 19 -2.02 -0.22 6.50
CA GLY A 19 -2.54 0.49 7.66
C GLY A 19 -2.47 -0.28 9.00
N SER A 20 -3.38 0.07 9.91
CA SER A 20 -3.43 -0.46 11.27
C SER A 20 -4.08 -1.84 11.43
N ASP A 21 -4.93 -2.25 10.50
CA ASP A 21 -5.65 -3.54 10.54
C ASP A 21 -4.91 -4.65 9.79
N GLY A 22 -4.00 -4.30 8.86
CA GLY A 22 -3.17 -5.27 8.16
C GLY A 22 -3.89 -6.00 7.04
N GLU A 23 -4.98 -5.44 6.53
CA GLU A 23 -5.79 -5.95 5.41
C GLU A 23 -5.81 -4.95 4.24
N GLU A 24 -6.10 -5.41 3.02
CA GLU A 24 -6.20 -4.51 1.85
C GLU A 24 -7.45 -3.62 1.95
N GLY A 25 -7.29 -2.34 1.64
CA GLY A 25 -8.34 -1.33 1.68
C GLY A 25 -8.31 -0.47 2.94
N GLY A 26 -9.41 -0.49 3.69
CA GLY A 26 -9.56 0.32 4.90
C GLY A 26 -9.82 1.81 4.66
N VAL A 27 -9.99 2.53 5.76
CA VAL A 27 -10.15 4.00 5.82
C VAL A 27 -9.40 4.55 7.03
N ASP A 28 -9.13 5.85 7.04
CA ASP A 28 -8.39 6.53 8.11
C ASP A 28 -7.07 5.82 8.42
N SER A 29 -6.82 5.37 9.66
CA SER A 29 -5.59 4.70 10.05
C SER A 29 -5.42 3.30 9.44
N ALA A 30 -6.51 2.71 8.96
CA ALA A 30 -6.51 1.42 8.28
C ALA A 30 -6.27 1.56 6.76
N ALA A 31 -6.25 2.78 6.22
CA ALA A 31 -6.06 2.97 4.80
C ALA A 31 -4.69 2.47 4.34
N ASP A 32 -4.69 1.76 3.21
CA ASP A 32 -3.47 1.43 2.47
C ASP A 32 -2.71 2.69 2.06
N ILE A 33 -1.40 2.68 2.25
CA ILE A 33 -0.53 3.78 1.81
C ILE A 33 0.59 3.18 0.97
N GLY A 34 0.65 3.58 -0.30
CA GLY A 34 1.59 3.06 -1.27
C GLY A 34 2.43 4.13 -1.97
N SER A 35 3.52 3.71 -2.60
CA SER A 35 4.41 4.58 -3.39
C SER A 35 3.72 5.24 -4.60
N TRP A 36 2.54 4.73 -4.98
CA TRP A 36 1.69 5.30 -6.03
C TRP A 36 0.80 6.45 -5.54
N SER A 37 0.62 6.61 -4.22
CA SER A 37 -0.12 7.71 -3.60
C SER A 37 0.69 9.01 -3.71
N ARG A 38 0.75 9.57 -4.93
CA ARG A 38 1.26 10.92 -5.17
C ARG A 38 0.11 11.90 -4.99
N ASP A 39 0.10 12.52 -3.81
CA ASP A 39 -0.83 13.55 -3.31
C ASP A 39 -2.24 13.07 -2.92
#